data_AF-A0A554LN60-F1
#
_entry.id   AF-A0A554LN60-F1
#
_cell.length_a   1.000
_cell.length_b   1.000
_cell.length_c   1.000
_cell.angle_alpha   90.00
_cell.angle_beta   90.00
_cell.angle_gamma   90.00
#
_symmetry.space_group_name_H-M   'P 1'
#
loop_
_entity.id
_entity.type
_entity.pdbx_description
1 polymer ?
#
loop_
_entity_poly.entity_id
_entity_poly.type
_entity_poly.pdbx_seq_one_letter_code
_entity_poly.pdbx_strand_id
1 'polypeptide(L)' 'MKLNKKDKNFLLSLSRQTLEKYFLDEKKPDVDEDSLPEKFRQKLATFITLTKNSELRGCIGQILPKFPLYKDVINNT' A
#
# COMPACT_ATOMS: atom_id res chain seq x y z
N MET A 1 14.10 -4.98 7.24
CA MET A 1 12.94 -5.84 7.59
C MET A 1 12.69 -6.83 6.46
N LYS A 2 12.39 -8.11 6.76
CA LYS A 2 12.08 -9.14 5.74
C LYS A 2 10.58 -9.40 5.70
N LEU A 3 9.97 -9.20 4.53
CA LEU A 3 8.55 -9.50 4.28
C LEU A 3 8.38 -10.96 3.85
N ASN A 4 7.55 -11.71 4.56
CA ASN A 4 7.17 -13.06 4.13
C ASN A 4 6.02 -13.02 3.09
N LYS A 5 5.60 -14.18 2.57
CA LYS A 5 4.54 -14.27 1.57
C LYS A 5 3.20 -13.68 2.04
N LYS A 6 2.81 -13.93 3.30
CA LYS A 6 1.58 -13.37 3.88
C LYS A 6 1.64 -11.85 3.96
N ASP A 7 2.79 -11.31 4.36
CA ASP A 7 2.99 -9.88 4.47
C ASP A 7 2.91 -9.18 3.12
N LYS A 8 3.53 -9.76 2.08
CA LYS A 8 3.46 -9.25 0.71
C LYS A 8 2.02 -9.27 0.19
N ASN A 9 1.31 -10.38 0.39
CA ASN A 9 -0.07 -10.51 -0.05
C ASN A 9 -0.99 -9.51 0.66
N PHE A 10 -0.77 -9.26 1.96
CA PHE A 10 -1.49 -8.24 2.71
C PHE A 10 -1.29 -6.84 2.09
N LEU A 11 -0.04 -6.43 1.82
CA LEU A 11 0.23 -5.10 1.25
C LEU A 11 -0.33 -4.94 -0.17
N LEU A 12 -0.24 -5.99 -1.00
CA LEU A 12 -0.86 -6.00 -2.34
C LEU A 12 -2.39 -5.92 -2.26
N SER A 13 -3.00 -6.65 -1.31
CA SER A 13 -4.45 -6.57 -1.10
C SER A 13 -4.87 -5.19 -0.60
N LEU A 14 -4.10 -4.59 0.32
CA LEU A 14 -4.36 -3.23 0.80
C LEU A 14 -4.29 -2.20 -0.32
N SER A 15 -3.28 -2.29 -1.19
CA SER A 15 -3.20 -1.46 -2.39
C SER A 15 -4.42 -1.69 -3.30
N ARG A 16 -4.78 -2.94 -3.58
CA ARG A 16 -5.94 -3.22 -4.43
C ARG A 16 -7.26 -2.68 -3.86
N GLN A 17 -7.50 -2.89 -2.56
CA GLN A 17 -8.67 -2.37 -1.85
C GLN A 17 -8.71 -0.84 -1.85
N THR A 18 -7.54 -0.19 -1.72
CA THR A 18 -7.44 1.26 -1.79
C THR A 18 -7.88 1.78 -3.15
N LEU A 19 -7.40 1.16 -4.23
CA LEU A 19 -7.77 1.52 -5.59
C LEU A 19 -9.28 1.37 -5.81
N GLU A 20 -9.84 0.22 -5.43
CA GLU A 20 -11.26 -0.09 -5.61
C GLU A 20 -12.16 0.85 -4.81
N LYS A 21 -11.86 1.05 -3.53
CA LYS A 21 -12.64 1.94 -2.66
C LYS A 21 -12.59 3.39 -3.13
N TYR A 22 -11.44 3.85 -3.62
CA TYR A 22 -11.33 5.20 -4.16
C TYR A 22 -12.19 5.38 -5.42
N PHE A 23 -12.20 4.41 -6.33
CA PHE A 23 -13.03 4.51 -7.54
C PHE A 23 -14.53 4.30 -7.30
N LEU A 24 -14.92 3.61 -6.22
CA LEU A 24 -16.32 3.38 -5.88
C LEU A 24 -16.91 4.48 -4.98
N ASP A 25 -16.16 4.89 -3.95
CA ASP A 25 -16.67 5.73 -2.86
C ASP A 25 -15.96 7.09 -2.75
N GLU A 26 -14.95 7.36 -3.60
CA GLU A 26 -14.03 8.50 -3.50
C GLU A 26 -13.32 8.59 -2.13
N LYS A 27 -13.13 7.43 -1.47
CA LYS A 27 -12.56 7.31 -0.13
C LYS A 27 -11.41 6.33 -0.08
N LYS A 28 -10.50 6.56 0.86
CA LYS A 28 -9.44 5.61 1.23
C LYS A 28 -9.95 4.62 2.29
N PRO A 29 -9.35 3.41 2.39
CA PRO A 29 -9.68 2.47 3.45
C PRO A 29 -9.30 3.07 4.80
N ASP A 30 -10.16 2.83 5.78
CA ASP A 30 -9.86 3.13 7.18
C ASP A 30 -9.25 1.88 7.78
N VAL A 31 -8.03 1.99 8.32
CA VAL A 31 -7.25 0.87 8.82
C VAL A 31 -6.90 1.16 10.26
N ASP A 32 -7.37 0.30 11.15
CA ASP A 32 -7.01 0.32 12.56
C ASP A 32 -5.53 -0.04 12.72
N GLU A 33 -4.72 0.98 13.04
CA GLU A 33 -3.27 0.86 13.19
C GLU A 33 -2.87 -0.08 14.34
N ASP A 34 -3.67 -0.15 15.41
CA ASP A 34 -3.37 -0.96 16.59
C ASP A 34 -3.55 -2.46 16.30
N SER A 35 -4.46 -2.79 15.38
CA SER A 35 -4.68 -4.17 14.92
C SER A 35 -3.53 -4.73 14.04
N LEU A 36 -2.66 -3.87 13.51
CA LEU A 36 -1.61 -4.28 12.59
C LEU A 36 -0.38 -4.86 13.32
N PRO A 37 0.37 -5.78 12.69
CA PRO A 37 1.73 -6.08 13.11
C PRO A 37 2.64 -4.84 13.11
N GLU A 38 3.47 -4.68 14.14
CA GLU A 38 4.38 -3.53 14.32
C GLU A 38 5.22 -3.21 13.07
N LYS A 39 5.63 -4.24 12.34
CA LYS A 39 6.38 -4.14 11.09
C LYS A 39 5.68 -3.30 9.99
N PHE A 40 4.35 -3.20 10.00
CA PHE A 40 3.61 -2.34 9.08
C PHE A 40 3.47 -0.90 9.57
N ARG A 41 3.71 -0.65 10.87
CA ARG A 41 3.75 0.69 11.47
C ARG A 41 5.10 1.39 11.33
N GLN A 42 6.14 0.66 10.92
CA GLN A 42 7.47 1.21 10.68
C GLN A 42 7.44 2.21 9.51
N LYS A 43 8.14 3.35 9.66
CA LYS A 43 8.31 4.32 8.58
C LYS A 43 9.17 3.75 7.47
N LEU A 44 8.56 3.50 6.32
CA LEU A 44 9.21 2.92 5.14
C LEU A 44 8.67 3.61 3.89
N ALA A 45 9.47 3.63 2.83
CA ALA A 45 9.10 4.21 1.55
C ALA A 45 8.68 3.11 0.57
N THR A 46 7.65 3.35 -0.22
CA THR A 46 7.12 2.41 -1.21
C THR A 46 7.01 3.02 -2.58
N PHE A 47 7.07 2.16 -3.59
CA PHE A 47 6.63 2.43 -4.96
C PHE A 47 5.55 1.40 -5.31
N ILE A 48 4.40 1.87 -5.77
CA ILE A 48 3.29 1.04 -6.22
C ILE A 48 3.24 1.14 -7.74
N THR A 49 3.41 -0.02 -8.39
CA THR A 49 3.34 -0.14 -9.85
C THR A 49 2.04 -0.85 -10.22
N LEU A 50 1.24 -0.20 -11.05
CA LEU A 50 0.08 -0.79 -11.69
C LEU A 50 0.46 -1.24 -13.09
N THR A 51 0.10 -2.47 -13.43
CA THR A 51 0.27 -3.03 -14.77
C THR A 51 -1.07 -3.47 -15.35
N LYS A 52 -1.27 -3.27 -16.65
CA LYS A 52 -2.42 -3.79 -17.41
C LYS A 52 -1.90 -4.48 -18.66
N ASN A 53 -2.32 -5.72 -18.92
CA ASN A 53 -1.79 -6.54 -20.02
C ASN A 53 -0.25 -6.64 -19.99
N SER A 54 0.33 -6.76 -18.80
CA SER A 54 1.78 -6.76 -18.56
C SER A 54 2.51 -5.45 -18.92
N GLU A 55 1.79 -4.40 -19.30
CA GLU A 55 2.34 -3.08 -19.59
C GLU A 55 2.17 -2.12 -18.41
N LEU A 56 3.07 -1.15 -18.28
CA LEU A 56 3.02 -0.13 -17.25
C LEU A 56 1.75 0.73 -17.41
N ARG A 57 0.91 0.78 -16.39
CA ARG A 57 -0.27 1.66 -16.33
C ARG A 57 -0.04 2.89 -15.45
N GLY A 58 0.85 2.78 -14.48
CA GLY A 58 1.26 3.87 -13.58
C GLY A 58 2.25 3.37 -12.52
N CYS A 59 3.12 4.26 -12.04
CA CYS A 59 4.03 3.99 -10.93
C CYS A 59 4.15 5.25 -10.08
N ILE A 60 3.74 5.17 -8.82
CA ILE A 60 3.78 6.28 -7.86
C ILE A 60 4.48 5.80 -6.60
N GLY A 61 5.27 6.67 -5.99
CA GLY A 61 6.01 6.34 -4.78
C GLY A 61 6.77 7.52 -4.21
N GLN A 62 7.43 7.29 -3.09
CA GLN A 62 8.25 8.28 -2.40
C GLN A 62 9.64 7.72 -2.17
N ILE A 63 10.66 8.57 -2.24
CA ILE A 63 12.04 8.17 -1.98
C ILE A 63 12.32 8.13 -0.46
N LEU A 64 11.70 9.03 0.29
CA LEU A 64 11.92 9.18 1.73
C LEU A 64 10.79 8.52 2.53
N PRO A 65 11.09 7.81 3.64
CA PRO A 65 10.10 7.13 4.46
C PRO A 65 9.34 8.11 5.36
N LYS A 66 8.34 8.80 4.80
CA LYS A 66 7.56 9.83 5.51
C LYS A 66 6.44 9.22 6.36
N PHE A 67 5.88 8.09 5.94
CA PHE A 67 4.72 7.46 6.55
C PHE A 67 5.01 6.02 7.01
N PRO A 68 4.24 5.50 7.98
CA PRO A 68 4.18 4.06 8.24
C PRO A 68 3.91 3.27 6.95
N LEU A 69 4.50 2.08 6.81
CA LEU A 69 4.43 1.25 5.60
C LEU A 69 2.98 1.05 5.11
N TYR A 70 2.04 0.69 5.98
CA TYR A 70 0.64 0.49 5.57
C TYR A 70 0.02 1.77 4.97
N LYS A 71 0.34 2.92 5.56
CA LYS A 71 -0.18 4.23 5.16
C LYS A 71 0.50 4.73 3.90
N ASP A 72 1.79 4.45 3.73
CA ASP A 72 2.53 4.78 2.51
C ASP A 72 1.97 4.01 1.30
N VAL A 73 1.62 2.73 1.48
CA VAL A 73 0.92 1.93 0.46
C VAL A 73 -0.42 2.56 0.08
N ILE A 74 -1.25 2.93 1.06
CA ILE A 74 -2.55 3.59 0.81
C ILE A 74 -2.37 4.95 0.11
N ASN A 75 -1.31 5.68 0.41
CA ASN A 75 -1.08 7.01 -0.15
C ASN A 75 -0.53 6.99 -1.58
N ASN A 76 0.22 5.96 -1.93
CA ASN A 76 0.85 5.82 -3.25
C ASN A 76 0.09 4.88 -4.19
N THR A 77 -1.07 4.36 -3.76
CA THR A 77 -2.04 3.67 -4.63
C THR A 77 -3.01 4.67 -5.23
#